data_AF-K9KE30-F1
#
_entry.id   AF-K9KE30-F1
#
_cell.length_a   1.000
_cell.length_b   1.000
_cell.length_c   1.000
_cell.angle_alpha   90.00
_cell.angle_beta   90.00
_cell.angle_gamma   90.00
#
_symmetry.space_group_name_H-M   'P 1'
#
loop_
_entity.id
_entity.type
_entity.pdbx_description
1 polymer ?
#
loop_
_entity_poly.entity_id
_entity_poly.type
_entity_poly.pdbx_seq_one_letter_code
_entity_poly.pdbx_strand_id
1 'polypeptide(L)'
;SHVRDLPPVSGSIIWAKQIDRQLTAYMKRVEDVLGKGWENHVEGQKLKQDGDSFRMKLNTQEIFDDWARKVQQRNLGVSGRIFTIESTRVRGRSGNVLKLKVNFLPEIITLSKEVRNLKWLGFRVPLAIVNKAHQANQLYPFAISLIESVRTYERTCEKVEERNTISLLVAGLKKEVQALIAEGIALVWESYKLDPYVQRLAETVFNFQEKVDDLLIIEEKIDLEVRSLETCMYDHKTFSEILNRVQKAVDDLNLHSYSNLPIWVHKLDMEVRDGV
;
A
#
# COMPACT_ATOMS: atom_id res chain seq x y z
N SER A 1 -11.61 6.49 -14.96
CA SER A 1 -10.16 6.68 -15.26
C SER A 1 -9.28 6.04 -14.19
N HIS A 2 -9.51 6.31 -12.90
CA HIS A 2 -8.69 5.72 -11.80
C HIS A 2 -8.81 4.18 -11.64
N VAL A 3 -9.96 3.61 -12.01
CA VAL A 3 -10.24 2.15 -11.94
C VAL A 3 -9.45 1.33 -12.97
N ARG A 4 -8.91 1.96 -14.03
CA ARG A 4 -8.12 1.31 -15.09
C ARG A 4 -6.63 1.60 -14.97
N ASP A 5 -6.17 2.09 -13.82
CA ASP A 5 -4.77 2.45 -13.58
C ASP A 5 -4.19 3.47 -14.58
N LEU A 6 -5.04 4.29 -15.20
CA LEU A 6 -4.62 5.33 -16.13
C LEU A 6 -4.39 6.65 -15.38
N PRO A 7 -3.17 7.20 -15.40
CA PRO A 7 -2.90 8.52 -14.83
C PRO A 7 -3.73 9.62 -15.50
N PRO A 8 -4.02 10.71 -14.78
CA PRO A 8 -4.95 11.75 -15.23
C PRO A 8 -4.53 12.40 -16.55
N VAL A 9 -3.24 12.72 -16.73
CA VAL A 9 -2.77 13.41 -17.94
C VAL A 9 -2.87 12.48 -19.14
N SER A 10 -2.28 11.29 -19.05
CA SER A 10 -2.35 10.31 -20.14
C SER A 10 -3.79 9.89 -20.46
N GLY A 11 -4.66 9.77 -19.45
CA GLY A 11 -6.07 9.44 -19.62
C GLY A 11 -6.85 10.54 -20.35
N SER A 12 -6.60 11.81 -20.02
CA SER A 12 -7.23 12.95 -20.71
C SER A 12 -6.83 13.03 -22.19
N ILE A 13 -5.55 12.77 -22.49
CA ILE A 13 -5.04 12.76 -23.86
C ILE A 13 -5.61 11.58 -24.66
N ILE A 14 -5.68 10.38 -24.05
CA ILE A 14 -6.29 9.21 -24.69
C ILE A 14 -7.76 9.48 -25.00
N TRP A 15 -8.49 10.09 -24.05
CA TRP A 15 -9.90 10.44 -24.24
C TRP A 15 -10.09 11.47 -25.37
N ALA A 16 -9.29 12.54 -25.39
CA ALA A 16 -9.33 13.55 -26.45
C ALA A 16 -9.01 12.93 -27.83
N LYS A 17 -7.98 12.07 -27.93
CA LYS A 17 -7.67 11.33 -29.17
C LYS A 17 -8.78 10.37 -29.59
N GLN A 18 -9.48 9.76 -28.63
CA GLN A 18 -10.60 8.88 -28.94
C GLN A 18 -11.79 9.65 -29.51
N ILE A 19 -12.04 10.86 -29.00
CA ILE A 19 -13.06 11.76 -29.57
C ILE A 19 -12.63 12.21 -30.98
N ASP A 20 -11.37 12.58 -31.20
CA ASP A 20 -10.88 12.95 -32.55
C ASP A 20 -11.01 11.78 -33.55
N ARG A 21 -10.80 10.54 -33.11
CA ARG A 21 -11.06 9.35 -33.93
C ARG A 21 -12.54 9.19 -34.29
N GLN A 22 -13.44 9.41 -33.33
CA GLN A 22 -14.89 9.37 -33.58
C GLN A 22 -15.32 10.49 -34.52
N LEU A 23 -14.82 11.72 -34.31
CA LEU A 23 -15.05 12.85 -35.20
C LEU A 23 -14.59 12.53 -36.63
N THR A 24 -13.38 12.00 -36.78
CA THR A 24 -12.83 11.60 -38.08
C THR A 24 -13.67 10.50 -38.73
N ALA A 25 -14.18 9.54 -37.96
CA ALA A 25 -15.08 8.52 -38.47
C ALA A 25 -16.43 9.11 -38.94
N TYR A 26 -16.99 10.09 -38.23
CA TYR A 26 -18.20 10.79 -38.68
C TYR A 26 -17.94 11.60 -39.96
N MET A 27 -16.84 12.35 -40.02
CA MET A 27 -16.47 13.11 -41.23
C MET A 27 -16.24 12.18 -42.43
N LYS A 28 -15.60 11.03 -42.21
CA LYS A 28 -15.45 10.01 -43.26
C LYS A 28 -16.79 9.45 -43.72
N ARG A 29 -17.74 9.20 -42.81
CA ARG A 29 -19.09 8.76 -43.19
C ARG A 29 -19.83 9.82 -44.00
N VAL A 30 -19.67 11.10 -43.67
CA VAL A 30 -20.22 12.21 -44.45
C VAL A 30 -19.60 12.24 -45.85
N GLU A 31 -18.28 12.02 -45.96
CA GLU A 31 -17.58 11.88 -47.24
C GLU A 31 -18.04 10.66 -48.04
N ASP A 32 -18.28 9.52 -47.40
CA ASP A 32 -18.77 8.30 -48.06
C ASP A 32 -20.21 8.47 -48.59
N VAL A 33 -21.04 9.29 -47.93
CA VAL A 33 -22.45 9.53 -48.30
C VAL A 33 -22.58 10.58 -49.40
N LEU A 34 -21.84 11.68 -49.32
CA LEU A 34 -21.94 12.83 -50.22
C LEU A 34 -20.82 12.88 -51.28
N GLY A 35 -19.86 11.96 -51.23
CA GLY A 35 -18.67 11.93 -52.08
C GLY A 35 -17.62 12.98 -51.70
N LYS A 36 -16.53 13.05 -52.47
CA LYS A 36 -15.37 13.94 -52.23
C LYS A 36 -15.65 15.44 -52.36
N GLY A 37 -16.89 15.83 -52.65
CA GLY A 37 -17.35 17.21 -52.76
C GLY A 37 -18.33 17.63 -51.67
N TRP A 38 -18.50 16.83 -50.61
CA TRP A 38 -19.41 17.14 -49.49
C TRP A 38 -19.12 18.51 -48.87
N GLU A 39 -17.87 18.94 -48.88
CA GLU A 39 -17.42 20.25 -48.40
C GLU A 39 -18.04 21.44 -49.17
N ASN A 40 -18.50 21.23 -50.42
CA ASN A 40 -19.13 22.27 -51.23
C ASN A 40 -20.65 22.34 -51.00
N HIS A 41 -21.24 21.38 -50.30
CA HIS A 41 -22.64 21.42 -49.90
C HIS A 41 -22.82 22.42 -48.75
N VAL A 42 -23.95 23.15 -48.73
CA VAL A 42 -24.22 24.17 -47.69
C VAL A 42 -24.14 23.56 -46.27
N GLU A 43 -24.66 22.35 -46.09
CA GLU A 43 -24.58 21.62 -44.82
C GLU A 43 -23.18 21.06 -44.53
N GLY A 44 -22.42 20.71 -45.57
CA GLY A 44 -21.06 20.20 -45.44
C GLY A 44 -20.05 21.30 -45.09
N GLN A 45 -20.25 22.53 -45.57
CA GLN A 45 -19.47 23.69 -45.13
C GLN A 45 -19.63 23.94 -43.63
N LYS A 46 -20.87 23.86 -43.13
CA LYS A 46 -21.14 24.04 -41.70
C LYS A 46 -20.54 22.90 -40.87
N LEU A 47 -20.70 21.65 -41.30
CA LEU A 47 -20.07 20.49 -40.65
C LEU A 47 -18.54 20.57 -40.64
N LYS A 48 -17.92 21.09 -41.71
CA LYS A 48 -16.48 21.32 -41.77
C LYS A 48 -16.04 22.37 -40.76
N GLN A 49 -16.73 23.52 -40.70
CA GLN A 49 -16.44 24.57 -39.71
C GLN A 49 -16.60 24.07 -38.27
N ASP A 50 -17.69 23.35 -37.99
CA ASP A 50 -17.94 22.75 -36.68
C ASP A 50 -16.86 21.71 -36.35
N GLY A 51 -16.48 20.87 -37.33
CA GLY A 51 -15.41 19.87 -37.23
C GLY A 51 -14.04 20.48 -36.94
N ASP A 52 -13.65 21.51 -37.68
CA ASP A 52 -12.36 22.20 -37.52
C ASP A 52 -12.29 22.92 -36.16
N SER A 53 -13.37 23.59 -35.75
CA SER A 53 -13.46 24.23 -34.43
C SER A 53 -13.41 23.21 -33.28
N PHE A 54 -14.04 22.05 -33.45
CA PHE A 54 -14.01 20.97 -32.47
C PHE A 54 -12.63 20.33 -32.39
N ARG A 55 -11.95 20.13 -33.53
CA ARG A 55 -10.58 19.63 -33.57
C ARG A 55 -9.58 20.57 -32.89
N MET A 56 -9.75 21.88 -33.02
CA MET A 56 -8.95 22.87 -32.28
C MET A 56 -9.10 22.73 -30.76
N LYS A 57 -10.32 22.47 -30.28
CA LYS A 57 -10.59 22.21 -28.84
C LYS A 57 -10.02 20.87 -28.36
N LEU A 58 -9.79 19.92 -29.26
CA LEU A 58 -9.19 18.61 -28.96
C LEU A 58 -7.65 18.63 -29.02
N ASN A 59 -7.02 19.81 -29.09
CA ASN A 59 -5.58 19.90 -29.12
C ASN A 59 -4.96 19.38 -27.81
N THR A 60 -4.29 18.23 -27.90
CA THR A 60 -3.66 17.56 -26.76
C THR A 60 -2.25 18.07 -26.45
N GLN A 61 -1.68 18.91 -27.33
CA GLN A 61 -0.33 19.43 -27.17
C GLN A 61 -0.20 20.34 -25.96
N GLU A 62 -1.19 21.21 -25.72
CA GLU A 62 -1.20 22.12 -24.57
C GLU A 62 -1.18 21.34 -23.24
N ILE A 63 -1.96 20.26 -23.16
CA ILE A 63 -2.01 19.37 -22.00
C ILE A 63 -0.64 18.72 -21.75
N PHE A 64 0.04 18.29 -22.82
CA PHE A 64 1.37 17.70 -22.74
C PHE A 64 2.43 18.73 -22.30
N ASP A 65 2.41 19.93 -22.87
CA ASP A 65 3.38 20.98 -22.56
C ASP A 65 3.23 21.46 -21.11
N ASP A 66 2.00 21.61 -20.63
CA ASP A 66 1.70 21.91 -19.24
C ASP A 66 2.16 20.81 -18.28
N TRP A 67 1.96 19.55 -18.65
CA TRP A 67 2.47 18.42 -17.88
C TRP A 67 4.00 18.44 -17.82
N ALA A 68 4.68 18.61 -18.95
CA ALA A 68 6.14 18.62 -19.01
C ALA A 68 6.71 19.77 -18.16
N ARG A 69 6.09 20.95 -18.20
CA ARG A 69 6.45 22.10 -17.37
C ARG A 69 6.29 21.80 -15.88
N LYS A 70 5.14 21.26 -15.47
CA LYS A 70 4.86 20.90 -14.06
C LYS A 70 5.82 19.83 -13.53
N VAL A 71 6.16 18.84 -14.35
CA VAL A 71 7.09 17.77 -13.98
C VAL A 71 8.52 18.28 -13.86
N GLN A 72 8.94 19.21 -14.72
CA GLN A 72 10.28 19.80 -14.64
C GLN A 72 10.44 20.75 -13.44
N GLN A 73 9.39 21.50 -13.09
CA GLN A 73 9.39 22.38 -11.92
C GLN A 73 9.38 21.63 -10.59
N ARG A 74 8.90 20.38 -10.58
CA ARG A 74 8.84 19.56 -9.37
C ARG A 74 10.10 18.70 -9.21
N ASN A 75 10.64 18.67 -7.99
CA ASN A 75 11.67 17.70 -7.60
C ASN A 75 11.03 16.35 -7.29
N LEU A 76 10.70 15.60 -8.34
CA LEU A 76 10.13 14.24 -8.26
C LEU A 76 11.21 13.13 -8.17
N GLY A 77 12.42 13.47 -7.71
CA GLY A 77 13.50 12.50 -7.58
C GLY A 77 13.31 11.65 -6.33
N VAL A 78 13.51 10.33 -6.46
CA VAL A 78 13.71 9.42 -5.33
C VAL A 78 15.17 9.52 -4.95
N SER A 79 15.49 10.24 -3.88
CA SER A 79 16.85 10.33 -3.37
C SER A 79 16.84 10.57 -1.87
N GLY A 80 17.94 10.18 -1.21
CA GLY A 80 18.11 10.33 0.22
C GLY A 80 17.46 9.19 0.99
N ARG A 81 16.97 9.48 2.20
CA ARG A 81 16.54 8.45 3.16
C ARG A 81 15.32 7.68 2.67
N ILE A 82 15.30 6.38 2.95
CA ILE A 82 14.19 5.49 2.59
C ILE A 82 12.95 5.72 3.48
N PHE A 83 13.15 6.22 4.71
CA PHE A 83 12.08 6.54 5.64
C PHE A 83 12.01 8.04 5.95
N THR A 84 10.79 8.50 6.18
CA THR A 84 10.43 9.81 6.72
C THR A 84 9.46 9.63 7.88
N ILE A 85 9.51 10.53 8.84
CA ILE A 85 8.56 10.53 9.95
C ILE A 85 7.50 11.59 9.64
N GLU A 86 6.25 11.18 9.51
CA GLU A 86 5.12 12.09 9.35
C GLU A 86 4.34 12.19 10.67
N SER A 87 4.05 13.42 11.09
CA SER A 87 3.16 13.64 12.23
C SER A 87 1.72 13.63 11.74
N THR A 88 0.97 12.62 12.16
CA THR A 88 -0.46 12.50 11.86
C THR A 88 -1.27 12.94 13.08
N ARG A 89 -2.15 13.91 12.88
CA ARG A 89 -3.15 14.28 13.88
C ARG A 89 -4.27 13.25 13.85
N VAL A 90 -4.41 12.47 14.91
CA VAL A 90 -5.53 11.54 15.04
C VAL A 90 -6.77 12.34 15.44
N ARG A 91 -7.79 12.35 14.58
CA ARG A 91 -9.07 13.00 14.87
C ARG A 91 -9.77 12.21 15.98
N GLY A 92 -9.82 12.75 17.20
CA GLY A 92 -10.51 12.13 18.34
C GLY A 92 -9.63 11.52 19.44
N ARG A 93 -8.29 11.53 19.31
CA ARG A 93 -7.35 11.20 20.40
C ARG A 93 -6.48 12.43 20.69
N SER A 94 -6.30 12.77 21.97
CA SER A 94 -5.43 13.89 22.37
C SER A 94 -3.96 13.49 22.17
N GLY A 95 -3.36 13.88 21.06
CA GLY A 95 -1.94 13.69 20.79
C GLY A 95 -1.57 13.73 19.30
N ASN A 96 -0.40 14.27 19.00
CA ASN A 96 0.24 14.08 17.70
C ASN A 96 0.89 12.70 17.70
N VAL A 97 0.47 11.80 16.80
CA VAL A 97 1.11 10.49 16.65
C VAL A 97 2.12 10.59 15.51
N LEU A 98 3.35 10.18 15.77
CA LEU A 98 4.40 10.09 14.75
C LEU A 98 4.27 8.73 14.07
N LYS A 99 4.08 8.73 12.75
CA LYS A 99 4.03 7.52 11.93
C LYS A 99 5.25 7.42 11.03
N LEU A 100 5.74 6.21 10.86
CA LEU A 100 6.82 5.91 9.93
C LEU A 100 6.21 5.84 8.53
N LYS A 101 6.78 6.59 7.59
CA LYS A 101 6.36 6.56 6.19
C LYS A 101 7.55 6.36 5.29
N VAL A 102 7.42 5.45 4.35
CA VAL A 102 8.42 5.27 3.29
C VAL A 102 8.44 6.52 2.42
N ASN A 103 9.64 7.05 2.17
CA ASN A 103 9.89 8.23 1.36
C ASN A 103 9.74 7.92 -0.14
N PHE A 104 8.54 7.50 -0.54
CA PHE A 104 8.21 7.18 -1.91
C PHE A 104 6.85 7.77 -2.26
N LEU A 105 6.89 8.89 -2.97
CA LEU A 105 5.70 9.65 -3.35
C LEU A 105 4.89 8.89 -4.41
N PRO A 106 3.56 8.74 -4.25
CA PRO A 106 2.71 8.09 -5.26
C PRO A 106 2.77 8.80 -6.62
N GLU A 107 3.09 10.10 -6.64
CA GLU A 107 3.30 10.90 -7.86
C GLU A 107 4.41 10.34 -8.76
N ILE A 108 5.38 9.63 -8.19
CA ILE A 108 6.48 9.01 -8.94
C ILE A 108 5.96 7.83 -9.78
N ILE A 109 5.02 7.06 -9.23
CA ILE A 109 4.34 5.96 -9.95
C ILE A 109 3.49 6.53 -11.07
N THR A 110 2.76 7.63 -10.79
CA THR A 110 1.97 8.28 -11.82
C THR A 110 2.85 8.82 -12.94
N LEU A 111 4.00 9.41 -12.60
CA LEU A 111 4.98 9.91 -13.57
C LEU A 111 5.46 8.78 -14.48
N SER A 112 5.80 7.63 -13.92
CA SER A 112 6.35 6.53 -14.70
C SER A 112 5.32 5.90 -15.65
N LYS A 113 4.06 5.79 -15.20
CA LYS A 113 2.92 5.40 -16.04
C LYS A 113 2.65 6.44 -17.14
N GLU A 114 2.72 7.74 -16.82
CA GLU A 114 2.51 8.84 -17.79
C GLU A 114 3.58 8.86 -18.86
N VAL A 115 4.86 8.73 -18.50
CA VAL A 115 5.98 8.69 -19.45
C VAL A 115 5.82 7.53 -20.44
N ARG A 116 5.42 6.33 -19.96
CA ARG A 116 5.17 5.17 -20.82
C ARG A 116 4.03 5.44 -21.80
N ASN A 117 2.90 5.93 -21.30
CA ASN A 117 1.71 6.20 -22.13
C ASN A 117 1.98 7.30 -23.15
N LEU A 118 2.64 8.39 -22.77
CA LEU A 118 2.98 9.49 -23.66
C LEU A 118 3.96 9.06 -24.76
N LYS A 119 4.97 8.25 -24.42
CA LYS A 119 5.88 7.66 -25.40
C LYS A 119 5.13 6.76 -26.38
N TRP A 120 4.20 5.94 -25.90
CA TRP A 120 3.36 5.07 -26.75
C TRP A 120 2.44 5.88 -27.68
N LEU A 121 1.93 7.02 -27.21
CA LEU A 121 1.12 7.95 -27.99
C LEU A 121 1.92 8.79 -29.02
N GLY A 122 3.25 8.65 -29.05
CA GLY A 122 4.15 9.32 -29.99
C GLY A 122 4.70 10.68 -29.53
N PHE A 123 4.47 11.08 -28.28
CA PHE A 123 5.02 12.33 -27.76
C PHE A 123 6.52 12.21 -27.47
N ARG A 124 7.26 13.28 -27.77
CA ARG A 124 8.70 13.39 -27.47
C ARG A 124 8.90 13.84 -26.03
N VAL A 125 8.89 12.89 -25.10
CA VAL A 125 9.14 13.17 -23.68
C VAL A 125 10.61 13.55 -23.46
N PRO A 126 10.92 14.66 -22.76
CA PRO A 126 12.30 15.04 -22.44
C PRO A 126 13.08 13.94 -21.70
N LEU A 127 14.32 13.69 -22.13
CA LEU A 127 15.17 12.62 -21.59
C LEU A 127 15.36 12.70 -20.07
N ALA A 128 15.47 13.90 -19.50
CA ALA A 128 15.59 14.09 -18.05
C ALA A 128 14.39 13.51 -17.28
N ILE A 129 13.18 13.65 -17.82
CA ILE A 129 11.95 13.10 -17.22
C ILE A 129 11.94 11.59 -17.37
N VAL A 130 12.35 11.07 -18.54
CA VAL A 130 12.45 9.64 -18.80
C VAL A 130 13.43 8.97 -17.84
N ASN A 131 14.60 9.58 -17.60
CA ASN A 131 15.62 9.05 -16.69
C ASN A 131 15.11 9.01 -15.24
N LYS A 132 14.46 10.08 -14.76
CA LYS A 132 13.83 10.11 -13.43
C LYS A 132 12.77 9.01 -13.29
N ALA A 133 11.90 8.86 -14.27
CA ALA A 133 10.89 7.81 -14.29
C ALA A 133 11.49 6.40 -14.34
N HIS A 134 12.61 6.22 -15.04
CA HIS A 134 13.31 4.94 -15.11
C HIS A 134 13.95 4.56 -13.77
N GLN A 135 14.67 5.47 -13.13
CA GLN A 135 15.27 5.25 -11.80
C GLN A 135 14.19 4.92 -10.76
N ALA A 136 13.10 5.68 -10.77
CA ALA A 136 11.93 5.42 -9.95
C ALA A 136 11.34 4.02 -10.16
N ASN A 137 11.20 3.58 -11.41
CA ASN A 137 10.67 2.25 -11.72
C ASN A 137 11.57 1.12 -11.23
N GLN A 138 12.90 1.33 -11.20
CA GLN A 138 13.84 0.34 -10.68
C GLN A 138 13.69 0.17 -9.16
N LEU A 139 13.46 1.27 -8.44
CA LEU A 139 13.29 1.27 -6.99
C LEU A 139 11.86 0.92 -6.53
N TYR A 140 10.89 0.95 -7.46
CA TYR A 140 9.48 0.77 -7.16
C TYR A 140 9.14 -0.55 -6.44
N PRO A 141 9.66 -1.73 -6.85
CA PRO A 141 9.37 -2.98 -6.15
C PRO A 141 9.81 -2.96 -4.69
N PHE A 142 11.00 -2.39 -4.42
CA PHE A 142 11.52 -2.24 -3.07
C PHE A 142 10.66 -1.29 -2.24
N ALA A 143 10.25 -0.16 -2.82
CA ALA A 143 9.40 0.80 -2.15
C ALA A 143 8.03 0.21 -1.77
N ILE A 144 7.39 -0.55 -2.68
CA ILE A 144 6.11 -1.23 -2.36
C ILE A 144 6.31 -2.23 -1.22
N SER A 145 7.35 -3.05 -1.29
CA SER A 145 7.63 -4.04 -0.26
C SER A 145 7.82 -3.36 1.10
N LEU A 146 8.60 -2.28 1.18
CA LEU A 146 8.75 -1.50 2.42
C LEU A 146 7.44 -0.87 2.89
N ILE A 147 6.64 -0.29 1.99
CA ILE A 147 5.36 0.32 2.34
C ILE A 147 4.43 -0.73 2.94
N GLU A 148 4.37 -1.91 2.33
CA GLU A 148 3.52 -2.99 2.78
C GLU A 148 4.03 -3.58 4.10
N SER A 149 5.34 -3.79 4.27
CA SER A 149 5.92 -4.21 5.55
C SER A 149 5.64 -3.21 6.66
N VAL A 150 5.78 -1.90 6.42
CA VAL A 150 5.44 -0.88 7.43
C VAL A 150 3.95 -0.90 7.76
N ARG A 151 3.07 -1.01 6.75
CA ARG A 151 1.62 -1.09 6.97
C ARG A 151 1.23 -2.33 7.77
N THR A 152 1.79 -3.49 7.44
CA THR A 152 1.57 -4.75 8.15
C THR A 152 2.06 -4.65 9.60
N TYR A 153 3.23 -4.02 9.81
CA TYR A 153 3.74 -3.77 11.16
C TYR A 153 2.83 -2.83 11.98
N GLU A 154 2.33 -1.74 11.39
CA GLU A 154 1.37 -0.85 12.07
C GLU A 154 0.10 -1.62 12.44
N ARG A 155 -0.45 -2.40 11.51
CA ARG A 155 -1.68 -3.15 11.72
C ARG A 155 -1.54 -4.24 12.79
N THR A 156 -0.41 -4.92 12.82
CA THR A 156 -0.10 -5.92 13.85
C THR A 156 0.15 -5.27 15.21
N CYS A 157 0.78 -4.09 15.25
CA CYS A 157 0.89 -3.33 16.50
C CYS A 157 -0.48 -2.88 17.03
N GLU A 158 -1.40 -2.45 16.18
CA GLU A 158 -2.78 -2.13 16.58
C GLU A 158 -3.46 -3.34 17.25
N LYS A 159 -3.37 -4.53 16.63
CA LYS A 159 -3.90 -5.78 17.20
C LYS A 159 -3.28 -6.12 18.57
N VAL A 160 -1.97 -5.93 18.72
CA VAL A 160 -1.26 -6.19 19.99
C VAL A 160 -1.65 -5.19 21.08
N GLU A 161 -1.85 -3.91 20.72
CA GLU A 161 -2.28 -2.89 21.68
C GLU A 161 -3.74 -3.05 22.13
N GLU A 162 -4.58 -3.72 21.35
CA GLU A 162 -5.94 -4.11 21.75
C GLU A 162 -5.97 -5.25 22.79
N ARG A 163 -4.85 -5.95 23.02
CA ARG A 163 -4.71 -7.09 23.95
C ARG A 163 -3.46 -6.95 24.82
N ASN A 164 -3.63 -6.38 26.01
CA ASN A 164 -2.54 -6.10 26.96
C ASN A 164 -1.75 -7.36 27.40
N THR A 165 -2.40 -8.52 27.42
CA THR A 165 -1.84 -9.84 27.76
C THR A 165 -0.82 -10.32 26.72
N ILE A 166 -1.17 -10.23 25.44
CA ILE A 166 -0.32 -10.62 24.30
C ILE A 166 0.94 -9.76 24.20
N SER A 167 0.84 -8.47 24.58
CA SER A 167 1.97 -7.55 24.51
C SER A 167 3.22 -8.04 25.25
N LEU A 168 3.07 -8.85 26.30
CA LEU A 168 4.20 -9.43 27.04
C LEU A 168 4.89 -10.54 26.24
N LEU A 169 4.09 -11.41 25.60
CA LEU A 169 4.54 -12.57 24.83
C LEU A 169 5.28 -12.17 23.54
N VAL A 170 4.80 -11.09 22.93
CA VAL A 170 5.27 -10.60 21.63
C VAL A 170 6.41 -9.57 21.75
N ALA A 171 6.79 -9.18 22.98
CA ALA A 171 7.77 -8.11 23.23
C ALA A 171 9.14 -8.33 22.54
N GLY A 172 9.65 -9.56 22.53
CA GLY A 172 10.92 -9.90 21.86
C GLY A 172 10.84 -9.72 20.35
N LEU A 173 9.82 -10.30 19.71
CA LEU A 173 9.60 -10.18 18.27
C LEU A 173 9.36 -8.72 17.86
N LYS A 174 8.59 -7.97 18.67
CA LYS A 174 8.37 -6.53 18.44
C LYS A 174 9.70 -5.76 18.48
N LYS A 175 10.59 -6.09 19.41
CA LYS A 175 11.92 -5.47 19.54
C LYS A 175 12.81 -5.80 18.34
N GLU A 176 12.77 -7.03 17.83
CA GLU A 176 13.53 -7.42 16.63
C GLU A 176 13.12 -6.61 15.40
N VAL A 177 11.81 -6.48 15.16
CA VAL A 177 11.29 -5.64 14.07
C VAL A 177 11.70 -4.16 14.27
N GLN A 178 11.59 -3.65 15.50
CA GLN A 178 12.02 -2.27 15.81
C GLN A 178 13.52 -2.04 15.61
N ALA A 179 14.36 -3.04 15.90
CA ALA A 179 15.79 -2.96 15.65
C ALA A 179 16.08 -2.82 14.15
N LEU A 180 15.39 -3.61 13.31
CA LEU A 180 15.51 -3.49 11.86
C LEU A 180 14.97 -2.16 11.32
N ILE A 181 13.88 -1.64 11.88
CA ILE A 181 13.39 -0.31 11.54
C ILE A 181 14.43 0.76 11.92
N ALA A 182 15.07 0.65 13.08
CA ALA A 182 16.11 1.57 13.53
C ALA A 182 17.33 1.57 12.60
N GLU A 183 17.79 0.39 12.17
CA GLU A 183 18.83 0.24 11.13
C GLU A 183 18.42 0.92 9.82
N GLY A 184 17.14 0.76 9.45
CA GLY A 184 16.57 1.29 8.22
C GLY A 184 16.46 2.81 8.15
N ILE A 185 16.25 3.49 9.27
CA ILE A 185 16.10 4.96 9.31
C ILE A 185 17.34 5.68 8.77
N ALA A 186 18.52 5.09 8.93
CA ALA A 186 19.77 5.64 8.41
C ALA A 186 20.04 5.29 6.93
N LEU A 187 19.31 4.34 6.35
CA LEU A 187 19.51 3.88 4.97
C LEU A 187 18.97 4.88 3.95
N VAL A 188 19.65 4.91 2.80
CA VAL A 188 19.30 5.71 1.63
C VAL A 188 18.99 4.83 0.43
N TRP A 189 18.21 5.35 -0.52
CA TRP A 189 17.77 4.63 -1.72
C TRP A 189 18.93 4.13 -2.59
N GLU A 190 20.06 4.82 -2.58
CA GLU A 190 21.25 4.50 -3.35
C GLU A 190 22.18 3.47 -2.65
N SER A 191 21.79 2.95 -1.48
CA SER A 191 22.60 2.01 -0.71
C SER A 191 22.62 0.61 -1.35
N TYR A 192 23.80 0.03 -1.48
CA TYR A 192 23.97 -1.37 -1.93
C TYR A 192 23.33 -2.39 -0.98
N LYS A 193 23.10 -2.02 0.28
CA LYS A 193 22.45 -2.88 1.29
C LYS A 193 20.93 -2.83 1.23
N LEU A 194 20.34 -2.06 0.32
CA LEU A 194 18.90 -1.84 0.30
C LEU A 194 18.11 -3.12 0.02
N ASP A 195 18.47 -3.85 -1.03
CA ASP A 195 17.77 -5.10 -1.40
C ASP A 195 17.78 -6.16 -0.28
N PRO A 196 18.94 -6.56 0.29
CA PRO A 196 18.95 -7.53 1.39
C PRO A 196 18.25 -7.00 2.66
N TYR A 197 18.26 -5.69 2.88
CA TYR A 197 17.51 -5.08 3.99
C TYR A 197 16.00 -5.22 3.79
N VAL A 198 15.48 -4.92 2.59
CA VAL A 198 14.05 -4.98 2.26
C VAL A 198 13.53 -6.41 2.45
N GLN A 199 14.26 -7.41 1.96
CA GLN A 199 13.89 -8.82 2.10
C GLN A 199 13.84 -9.23 3.57
N ARG A 200 14.89 -8.93 4.34
CA ARG A 200 14.97 -9.25 5.77
C ARG A 200 13.88 -8.56 6.58
N LEU A 201 13.56 -7.30 6.28
CA LEU A 201 12.46 -6.59 6.94
C LEU A 201 11.11 -7.23 6.60
N ALA A 202 10.87 -7.58 5.34
CA ALA A 202 9.63 -8.20 4.92
C ALA A 202 9.41 -9.57 5.60
N GLU A 203 10.44 -10.41 5.64
CA GLU A 203 10.39 -11.72 6.31
C GLU A 203 10.15 -11.60 7.82
N THR A 204 10.86 -10.69 8.49
CA THR A 204 10.71 -10.51 9.94
C THR A 204 9.35 -9.92 10.32
N VAL A 205 8.83 -8.97 9.55
CA VAL A 205 7.46 -8.45 9.74
C VAL A 205 6.41 -9.53 9.45
N PHE A 206 6.63 -10.37 8.44
CA PHE A 206 5.71 -11.46 8.12
C PHE A 206 5.68 -12.51 9.24
N ASN A 207 6.85 -12.95 9.72
CA ASN A 207 6.96 -13.84 10.87
C ASN A 207 6.30 -13.23 12.12
N PHE A 208 6.49 -11.92 12.35
CA PHE A 208 5.84 -11.20 13.45
C PHE A 208 4.32 -11.26 13.32
N GLN A 209 3.78 -11.02 12.12
CA GLN A 209 2.35 -11.10 11.86
C GLN A 209 1.81 -12.51 12.13
N GLU A 210 2.40 -13.54 11.54
CA GLU A 210 1.95 -14.93 11.72
C GLU A 210 1.96 -15.31 13.20
N LYS A 211 3.03 -14.95 13.93
CA LYS A 211 3.12 -15.22 15.36
C LYS A 211 2.06 -14.50 16.19
N VAL A 212 1.73 -13.25 15.84
CA VAL A 212 0.65 -12.51 16.51
C VAL A 212 -0.71 -13.13 16.20
N ASP A 213 -0.96 -13.50 14.94
CA ASP A 213 -2.22 -14.12 14.52
C ASP A 213 -2.40 -15.52 15.16
N ASP A 214 -1.34 -16.34 15.22
CA ASP A 214 -1.34 -17.63 15.94
C ASP A 214 -1.60 -17.45 17.43
N LEU A 215 -0.93 -16.47 18.07
CA LEU A 215 -1.12 -16.17 19.48
C LEU A 215 -2.55 -15.74 19.81
N LEU A 216 -3.17 -14.93 18.95
CA LEU A 216 -4.57 -14.51 19.12
C LEU A 216 -5.52 -15.72 19.11
N ILE A 217 -5.27 -16.70 18.23
CA ILE A 217 -6.06 -17.94 18.16
C ILE A 217 -5.85 -18.79 19.42
N ILE A 218 -4.61 -18.89 19.91
CA ILE A 218 -4.30 -19.66 21.12
C ILE A 218 -4.91 -19.00 22.36
N GLU A 219 -4.80 -17.67 22.49
CA GLU A 219 -5.42 -16.91 23.58
C GLU A 219 -6.94 -17.11 23.59
N GLU A 220 -7.61 -16.98 22.45
CA GLU A 220 -9.07 -17.18 22.38
C GLU A 220 -9.48 -18.60 22.80
N LYS A 221 -8.70 -19.63 22.43
CA LYS A 221 -8.94 -21.01 22.89
C LYS A 221 -8.77 -21.15 24.40
N ILE A 222 -7.74 -20.54 24.95
CA ILE A 222 -7.47 -20.56 26.39
C ILE A 222 -8.57 -19.83 27.15
N ASP A 223 -9.00 -18.66 26.69
CA ASP A 223 -10.11 -17.89 27.28
C ASP A 223 -11.42 -18.68 27.28
N LEU A 224 -11.71 -19.42 26.20
CA LEU A 224 -12.89 -20.28 26.13
C LEU A 224 -12.83 -21.43 27.13
N GLU A 225 -11.68 -22.07 27.29
CA GLU A 225 -11.48 -23.15 28.26
C GLU A 225 -11.49 -22.61 29.71
N VAL A 226 -10.93 -21.42 29.97
CA VAL A 226 -11.00 -20.78 31.29
C VAL A 226 -12.45 -20.41 31.65
N ARG A 227 -13.23 -19.86 30.71
CA ARG A 227 -14.67 -19.61 30.94
C ARG A 227 -15.48 -20.90 31.08
N SER A 228 -15.05 -22.00 30.46
CA SER A 228 -15.73 -23.28 30.64
C SER A 228 -15.57 -23.80 32.06
N LEU A 229 -14.45 -23.50 32.75
CA LEU A 229 -14.26 -23.80 34.18
C LEU A 229 -15.31 -23.13 35.07
N GLU A 230 -15.69 -21.88 34.77
CA GLU A 230 -16.70 -21.13 35.54
C GLU A 230 -18.12 -21.72 35.42
N THR A 231 -18.41 -22.39 34.30
CA THR A 231 -19.75 -22.91 33.98
C THR A 231 -19.90 -24.42 34.17
N CYS A 232 -18.79 -25.12 34.42
CA CYS A 232 -18.80 -26.57 34.55
C CYS A 232 -19.49 -27.02 35.84
N MET A 233 -20.17 -28.17 35.79
CA MET A 233 -20.65 -28.81 37.02
C MET A 233 -19.44 -29.28 37.83
N TYR A 234 -19.53 -29.23 39.16
CA TYR A 234 -18.45 -29.63 40.07
C TYR A 234 -18.12 -31.13 39.95
N ASP A 235 -17.40 -31.51 38.89
CA ASP A 235 -16.88 -32.84 38.63
C ASP A 235 -15.38 -32.77 38.38
N HIS A 236 -14.62 -33.40 39.27
CA HIS A 236 -13.16 -33.43 39.24
C HIS A 236 -12.59 -33.96 37.91
N LYS A 237 -13.30 -34.87 37.22
CA LYS A 237 -12.83 -35.38 35.92
C LYS A 237 -12.86 -34.32 34.84
N THR A 238 -13.92 -33.52 34.79
CA THR A 238 -14.07 -32.44 33.80
C THR A 238 -13.04 -31.32 34.03
N PHE A 239 -12.82 -30.92 35.29
CA PHE A 239 -11.75 -29.97 35.63
C PHE A 239 -10.37 -30.46 35.22
N SER A 240 -10.06 -31.73 35.46
CA SER A 240 -8.77 -32.30 35.06
C SER A 240 -8.60 -32.31 33.54
N GLU A 241 -9.66 -32.58 32.78
CA GLU A 241 -9.60 -32.54 31.31
C GLU A 241 -9.36 -31.12 30.78
N ILE A 242 -10.07 -30.12 31.31
CA ILE A 242 -9.93 -28.73 30.88
C ILE A 242 -8.52 -28.20 31.20
N LEU A 243 -8.00 -28.45 32.40
CA LEU A 243 -6.64 -28.06 32.79
C LEU A 243 -5.58 -28.70 31.90
N ASN A 244 -5.76 -29.96 31.49
CA ASN A 244 -4.84 -30.62 30.56
C ASN A 244 -4.86 -29.97 29.17
N ARG A 245 -6.02 -29.47 28.71
CA ARG A 245 -6.13 -28.74 27.43
C ARG A 245 -5.44 -27.37 27.50
N VAL A 246 -5.63 -26.65 28.61
CA VAL A 246 -4.95 -25.37 28.86
C VAL A 246 -3.43 -25.59 28.92
N GLN A 247 -2.97 -26.59 29.67
CA GLN A 247 -1.53 -26.91 29.75
C GLN A 247 -0.95 -27.26 28.38
N LYS A 248 -1.68 -28.04 27.55
CA LYS A 248 -1.23 -28.35 26.19
C LYS A 248 -1.08 -27.09 25.33
N ALA A 249 -2.01 -26.15 25.43
CA ALA A 249 -1.90 -24.87 24.72
C ALA A 249 -0.70 -24.04 25.24
N VAL A 250 -0.41 -24.07 26.54
CA VAL A 250 0.79 -23.43 27.12
C VAL A 250 2.09 -24.10 26.65
N ASP A 251 2.11 -25.42 26.54
CA ASP A 251 3.27 -26.18 26.04
C ASP A 251 3.53 -25.87 24.55
N ASP A 252 2.47 -25.74 23.75
CA ASP A 252 2.54 -25.31 22.36
C ASP A 252 3.11 -23.87 22.24
N LEU A 253 2.78 -22.98 23.17
CA LEU A 253 3.39 -21.64 23.25
C LEU A 253 4.88 -21.70 23.58
N ASN A 254 5.29 -22.62 24.45
CA ASN A 254 6.68 -22.77 24.86
C ASN A 254 7.59 -23.23 23.70
N LEU A 255 7.07 -24.07 22.79
CA LEU A 255 7.78 -24.51 21.58
C LEU A 255 8.12 -23.35 20.63
N HIS A 256 7.38 -22.24 20.68
CA HIS A 256 7.59 -21.08 19.83
C HIS A 256 8.49 -19.99 20.44
N SER A 257 9.07 -20.22 21.62
CA SER A 257 10.04 -19.31 22.27
C SER A 257 9.53 -17.86 22.44
N TYR A 258 8.25 -17.69 22.80
CA TYR A 258 7.69 -16.38 23.11
C TYR A 258 8.38 -15.73 24.32
N SER A 259 8.47 -14.40 24.32
CA SER A 259 9.12 -13.66 25.40
C SER A 259 8.25 -13.65 26.65
N ASN A 260 8.86 -13.59 27.85
CA ASN A 260 8.12 -13.42 29.11
C ASN A 260 7.00 -14.46 29.38
N LEU A 261 7.05 -15.63 28.75
CA LEU A 261 6.07 -16.71 28.95
C LEU A 261 5.84 -17.03 30.45
N PRO A 262 6.87 -17.11 31.32
CA PRO A 262 6.65 -17.41 32.74
C PRO A 262 5.78 -16.38 33.47
N ILE A 263 5.88 -15.09 33.09
CA ILE A 263 5.08 -14.01 33.69
C ILE A 263 3.63 -14.11 33.22
N TRP A 264 3.43 -14.48 31.96
CA TRP A 264 2.10 -14.67 31.39
C TRP A 264 1.41 -15.91 31.97
N VAL A 265 2.11 -17.04 32.09
CA VAL A 265 1.60 -18.26 32.74
C VAL A 265 1.20 -17.99 34.20
N HIS A 266 2.02 -17.24 34.95
CA HIS A 266 1.66 -16.87 36.32
C HIS A 266 0.36 -16.04 36.39
N LYS A 267 0.08 -15.18 35.41
CA LYS A 267 -1.19 -14.44 35.37
C LYS A 267 -2.37 -15.36 35.09
N LEU A 268 -2.20 -16.27 34.13
CA LEU A 268 -3.20 -17.28 33.81
C LEU A 268 -3.49 -18.19 35.02
N ASP A 269 -2.46 -18.62 35.76
CA ASP A 269 -2.62 -19.42 36.98
C ASP A 269 -3.40 -18.68 38.08
N MET A 270 -3.26 -17.36 38.17
CA MET A 270 -4.06 -16.54 39.09
C MET A 270 -5.51 -16.44 38.63
N GLU A 271 -5.77 -16.22 37.34
CA GLU A 271 -7.13 -16.18 36.79
C GLU A 271 -7.85 -17.54 36.95
N VAL A 272 -7.16 -18.65 36.70
CA VAL A 272 -7.70 -20.00 36.93
C VAL A 272 -7.97 -20.24 38.41
N ARG A 273 -7.14 -19.71 39.32
CA ARG A 273 -7.37 -19.84 40.77
C ARG A 273 -8.55 -18.99 41.26
N ASP A 274 -8.74 -17.80 40.70
CA ASP A 274 -9.79 -16.87 41.11
C ASP A 274 -11.16 -17.21 40.48
N GLY A 275 -11.17 -17.90 39.33
CA GLY A 275 -12.39 -18.37 38.65
C GLY A 275 -12.95 -19.72 39.13
N VAL A 276 -12.22 -20.43 40.00
CA VAL A 276 -12.63 -21.69 40.66
C VAL A 276 -13.06 -21.42 42.10
#